data_AF-A0E5A8-F1
#
_entry.id   AF-A0E5A8-F1
#
_cell.length_a   1.000
_cell.length_b   1.000
_cell.length_c   1.000
_cell.angle_alpha   90.00
_cell.angle_beta   90.00
_cell.angle_gamma   90.00
#
_symmetry.space_group_name_H-M   'P 1'
#
loop_
_entity.id
_entity.type
_entity.pdbx_description
1 polymer ?
#
loop_
_entity_poly.entity_id
_entity_poly.type
_entity_poly.pdbx_seq_one_letter_code
_entity_poly.pdbx_strand_id
1 'polypeptide(L)'
;MDYEQNNYQAFDIEIIDTEQQRIEYARLSFIRKVFLILLFQIGFTFISTLIAYSQIAIIEYLLLQTILILDIYGCIDLSNIFANELFKSKFICKSRLAKQHPYNYICYSCFTLSISYIFIYTTHHYPTYSNHILSLITLQIGIIISLITYSYFTTSEINLNKGLICIVITTTLLFIFLFLYFKLSLIFLFILSFLIILYGMHIIIDTLLIVNGEVRS
;
A
#
# COMPACT_ATOMS: atom_id res chain seq x y z
N MET A 1 31.98 -50.13 -1.88
CA MET A 1 32.19 -48.86 -2.60
C MET A 1 30.95 -47.97 -2.57
N ASP A 2 29.75 -48.50 -2.28
CA ASP A 2 28.51 -47.70 -2.29
C ASP A 2 28.30 -46.76 -1.08
N TYR A 3 29.04 -46.96 0.02
CA TYR A 3 28.89 -46.13 1.24
C TYR A 3 29.43 -44.72 1.10
N GLU A 4 30.52 -44.51 0.34
CA GLU A 4 31.07 -43.17 0.15
C GLU A 4 30.17 -42.33 -0.76
N GLN A 5 29.58 -42.94 -1.79
CA GLN A 5 28.72 -42.26 -2.75
C GLN A 5 27.40 -41.77 -2.12
N ASN A 6 26.85 -42.51 -1.15
CA ASN A 6 25.67 -42.10 -0.38
C ASN A 6 25.94 -40.90 0.54
N ASN A 7 27.16 -40.78 1.09
CA ASN A 7 27.50 -39.65 1.96
C ASN A 7 27.66 -38.33 1.18
N TYR A 8 28.20 -38.37 -0.04
CA TYR A 8 28.27 -37.18 -0.89
C TYR A 8 26.88 -36.69 -1.31
N GLN A 9 25.98 -37.62 -1.67
CA GLN A 9 24.60 -37.26 -2.03
C GLN A 9 23.83 -36.65 -0.86
N ALA A 10 23.99 -37.17 0.37
CA ALA A 10 23.34 -36.61 1.55
C ALA A 10 23.85 -35.19 1.88
N PHE A 11 25.16 -34.96 1.75
CA PHE A 11 25.77 -33.65 1.99
C PHE A 11 25.36 -32.60 0.95
N ASP A 12 25.27 -32.99 -0.32
CA ASP A 12 24.81 -32.10 -1.40
C ASP A 12 23.34 -31.68 -1.21
N ILE A 13 22.47 -32.60 -0.76
CA ILE A 13 21.06 -32.30 -0.44
C ILE A 13 20.95 -31.30 0.72
N GLU A 14 21.75 -31.48 1.78
CA GLU A 14 21.74 -30.60 2.95
C GLU A 14 22.17 -29.15 2.59
N ILE A 15 23.18 -29.00 1.72
CA ILE A 15 23.62 -27.69 1.25
C ILE A 15 22.54 -27.00 0.41
N ILE A 16 21.88 -27.73 -0.49
CA ILE A 16 20.81 -27.20 -1.35
C ILE A 16 19.62 -26.72 -0.50
N ASP A 17 19.21 -27.52 0.49
CA ASP A 17 18.10 -27.15 1.40
C ASP A 17 18.44 -25.89 2.21
N THR A 18 19.69 -25.76 2.67
CA THR A 18 20.13 -24.61 3.46
C THR A 18 20.18 -23.32 2.61
N GLU A 19 20.63 -23.41 1.37
CA GLU A 19 20.67 -22.26 0.44
C GLU A 19 19.26 -21.81 0.04
N GLN A 20 18.36 -22.76 -0.23
CA GLN A 20 16.98 -22.47 -0.58
C GLN A 20 16.23 -21.77 0.57
N GLN A 21 16.39 -22.25 1.81
CA GLN A 21 15.84 -21.59 2.99
C GLN A 21 16.35 -20.16 3.17
N ARG A 22 17.63 -19.91 2.86
CA ARG A 22 18.22 -18.56 2.93
C ARG A 22 17.59 -17.61 1.90
N ILE A 23 17.34 -18.08 0.68
CA ILE A 23 16.69 -17.30 -0.37
C ILE A 23 15.24 -16.98 0.01
N GLU A 24 14.50 -17.98 0.50
CA GLU A 24 13.11 -17.79 0.96
C GLU A 24 13.03 -16.77 2.11
N TYR A 25 13.94 -16.88 3.08
CA TYR A 25 14.02 -15.91 4.18
C TYR A 25 14.33 -14.49 3.68
N ALA A 26 15.24 -14.33 2.73
CA ALA A 26 15.57 -13.04 2.13
C ALA A 26 14.36 -12.42 1.39
N ARG A 27 13.61 -13.23 0.63
CA ARG A 27 12.38 -12.80 -0.06
C ARG A 27 11.30 -12.37 0.94
N LEU A 28 11.08 -13.15 1.99
CA LEU A 28 10.10 -12.82 3.03
C LEU A 28 10.47 -11.54 3.78
N SER A 29 11.75 -11.35 4.10
CA SER A 29 12.25 -10.11 4.71
C SER A 29 12.03 -8.91 3.79
N PHE A 30 12.24 -9.06 2.49
CA PHE A 30 11.98 -8.01 1.50
C PHE A 30 10.48 -7.62 1.47
N ILE A 31 9.58 -8.60 1.41
CA ILE A 31 8.12 -8.37 1.39
C ILE A 31 7.66 -7.61 2.63
N ARG A 32 8.13 -8.03 3.82
CA ARG A 32 7.82 -7.34 5.07
C ARG A 32 8.26 -5.88 5.05
N LYS A 33 9.41 -5.57 4.47
CA LYS A 33 9.87 -4.17 4.28
C LYS A 33 8.96 -3.39 3.34
N VAL A 34 8.55 -3.99 2.22
CA VAL A 34 7.63 -3.34 1.25
C VAL A 34 6.30 -3.02 1.91
N PHE A 35 5.71 -3.96 2.66
CA PHE A 35 4.46 -3.69 3.37
C PHE A 35 4.61 -2.65 4.47
N LEU A 36 5.74 -2.61 5.18
CA LEU A 36 6.00 -1.59 6.18
C LEU A 36 6.09 -0.19 5.56
N ILE A 37 6.78 -0.05 4.42
CA ILE A 37 6.81 1.20 3.65
C ILE A 37 5.40 1.60 3.26
N LEU A 38 4.63 0.68 2.68
CA LEU A 38 3.27 0.96 2.22
C LEU A 38 2.32 1.32 3.40
N LEU A 39 2.46 0.65 4.55
CA LEU A 39 1.74 1.01 5.78
C LEU A 39 2.13 2.41 6.25
N PHE A 40 3.41 2.77 6.22
CA PHE A 40 3.85 4.12 6.59
C PHE A 40 3.26 5.18 5.65
N GLN A 41 3.23 4.92 4.34
CA GLN A 41 2.66 5.87 3.36
C GLN A 41 1.16 6.09 3.58
N ILE A 42 0.40 5.01 3.75
CA ILE A 42 -1.05 5.10 3.98
C ILE A 42 -1.33 5.65 5.38
N GLY A 43 -0.55 5.26 6.39
CA GLY A 43 -0.68 5.78 7.75
C GLY A 43 -0.42 7.29 7.83
N PHE A 44 0.62 7.78 7.14
CA PHE A 44 0.88 9.21 7.01
C PHE A 44 -0.27 9.93 6.29
N THR A 45 -0.77 9.36 5.20
CA THR A 45 -1.93 9.89 4.44
C THR A 45 -3.17 9.96 5.34
N PHE A 46 -3.41 8.94 6.17
CA PHE A 46 -4.52 8.91 7.11
C PHE A 46 -4.40 9.95 8.20
N ILE A 47 -3.24 10.07 8.85
CA ILE A 47 -3.04 11.06 9.93
C ILE A 47 -3.20 12.48 9.39
N SER A 48 -2.58 12.78 8.25
CA SER A 48 -2.69 14.10 7.62
C SER A 48 -4.12 14.43 7.20
N THR A 49 -4.85 13.46 6.62
CA THR A 49 -6.27 13.62 6.26
C THR A 49 -7.17 13.73 7.50
N LEU A 50 -6.86 13.04 8.60
CA LEU A 50 -7.60 13.11 9.85
C LEU A 50 -7.43 14.48 10.52
N ILE A 51 -6.22 15.06 10.47
CA ILE A 51 -5.97 16.43 10.93
C ILE A 51 -6.76 17.43 10.08
N ALA A 52 -6.74 17.27 8.76
CA ALA A 52 -7.56 18.08 7.86
C ALA A 52 -9.07 17.95 8.18
N TYR A 53 -9.55 16.73 8.36
CA TYR A 53 -10.94 16.44 8.72
C TYR A 53 -11.37 17.15 10.01
N SER A 54 -10.55 17.13 11.06
CA SER A 54 -10.89 17.80 12.33
C SER A 54 -10.90 19.33 12.22
N GLN A 55 -10.23 19.88 11.20
CA GLN A 55 -10.13 21.32 10.96
C GLN A 55 -11.13 21.86 9.93
N ILE A 56 -12.03 21.04 9.37
CA ILE A 56 -13.01 21.48 8.35
C ILE A 56 -13.77 22.73 8.81
N ALA A 57 -14.29 22.74 10.06
CA ALA A 57 -15.06 23.87 10.59
C ALA A 57 -14.24 25.17 10.72
N ILE A 58 -12.93 25.07 10.98
CA ILE A 58 -12.02 26.22 11.10
C ILE A 58 -11.65 26.74 9.71
N ILE A 59 -11.46 25.83 8.75
CA ILE A 59 -11.04 26.15 7.39
C ILE A 59 -12.21 26.72 6.57
N GLU A 60 -13.45 26.29 6.79
CA GLU A 60 -14.63 26.94 6.21
C GLU A 60 -14.73 28.43 6.61
N TYR A 61 -14.30 28.78 7.82
CA TYR A 61 -14.23 30.17 8.28
C TYR A 61 -13.07 30.95 7.64
N LEU A 62 -11.95 30.29 7.36
CA LEU A 62 -10.74 30.88 6.76
C LEU A 62 -10.80 30.99 5.22
N LEU A 63 -11.49 30.07 4.53
CA LEU A 63 -11.65 30.03 3.07
C LEU A 63 -12.44 31.21 2.49
N LEU A 64 -13.03 32.05 3.33
CA LEU A 64 -13.54 33.37 2.92
C LEU A 64 -12.40 34.31 2.46
N GLN A 65 -11.13 34.01 2.78
CA GLN A 65 -9.97 34.74 2.27
C GLN A 65 -9.34 34.04 1.06
N THR A 66 -9.42 34.73 -0.08
CA THR A 66 -9.16 34.27 -1.47
C THR A 66 -7.75 33.74 -1.76
N ILE A 67 -6.82 33.84 -0.81
CA ILE A 67 -5.38 33.58 -1.02
C ILE A 67 -5.06 32.08 -1.07
N LEU A 68 -5.87 31.22 -0.43
CA LEU A 68 -5.63 29.77 -0.40
C LEU A 68 -5.93 29.08 -1.74
N ILE A 69 -6.77 29.68 -2.59
CA ILE A 69 -7.16 29.13 -3.90
C ILE A 69 -5.96 29.12 -4.87
N LEU A 70 -5.05 30.11 -4.77
CA LEU A 70 -3.89 30.23 -5.66
C LEU A 70 -2.82 29.16 -5.38
N ASP A 71 -2.59 28.82 -4.11
CA ASP A 71 -1.66 27.73 -3.72
C ASP A 71 -2.19 26.35 -4.12
N ILE A 72 -3.52 26.19 -4.18
CA ILE A 72 -4.18 24.93 -4.51
C ILE A 72 -4.11 24.60 -5.99
N TYR A 73 -4.38 25.55 -6.88
CA TYR A 73 -4.22 25.34 -8.32
C TYR A 73 -2.75 25.08 -8.69
N GLY A 74 -1.81 25.76 -8.01
CA GLY A 74 -0.37 25.52 -8.16
C GLY A 74 0.02 24.08 -7.82
N CYS A 75 -0.50 23.50 -6.72
CA CYS A 75 -0.20 22.12 -6.32
C CYS A 75 -0.89 21.06 -7.18
N ILE A 76 -2.12 21.29 -7.65
CA ILE A 76 -2.80 20.37 -8.57
C ILE A 76 -2.06 20.34 -9.91
N ASP A 77 -1.65 21.51 -10.43
CA ASP A 77 -0.82 21.59 -11.63
C ASP A 77 0.56 20.95 -11.39
N LEU A 78 1.17 21.12 -10.22
CA LEU A 78 2.41 20.42 -9.86
C LEU A 78 2.25 18.90 -9.81
N SER A 79 1.13 18.39 -9.28
CA SER A 79 0.86 16.94 -9.22
C SER A 79 0.57 16.36 -10.61
N ASN A 80 -0.13 17.11 -11.46
CA ASN A 80 -0.37 16.75 -12.86
C ASN A 80 0.90 16.85 -13.70
N ILE A 81 1.78 17.82 -13.42
CA ILE A 81 3.11 17.94 -14.05
C ILE A 81 3.99 16.79 -13.56
N PHE A 82 3.99 16.46 -12.27
CA PHE A 82 4.79 15.34 -11.74
C PHE A 82 4.31 13.99 -12.27
N ALA A 83 2.99 13.79 -12.38
CA ALA A 83 2.40 12.61 -13.00
C ALA A 83 2.69 12.56 -14.50
N ASN A 84 2.52 13.67 -15.23
CA ASN A 84 2.82 13.73 -16.66
C ASN A 84 4.32 13.63 -16.95
N GLU A 85 5.20 14.15 -16.10
CA GLU A 85 6.66 14.00 -16.22
C GLU A 85 7.10 12.60 -15.82
N LEU A 86 6.53 11.97 -14.79
CA LEU A 86 6.77 10.55 -14.51
C LEU A 86 6.30 9.64 -15.65
N PHE A 87 5.23 10.02 -16.36
CA PHE A 87 4.63 9.24 -17.44
C PHE A 87 5.26 9.52 -18.81
N LYS A 88 5.68 10.77 -19.10
CA LYS A 88 6.34 11.18 -20.36
C LYS A 88 7.86 11.05 -20.31
N SER A 89 8.47 11.23 -19.15
CA SER A 89 9.89 11.01 -19.01
C SER A 89 10.17 9.53 -19.19
N LYS A 90 11.10 9.25 -20.10
CA LYS A 90 11.87 8.00 -20.16
C LYS A 90 12.64 7.71 -18.85
N PHE A 91 12.18 8.17 -17.70
CA PHE A 91 12.70 7.84 -16.37
C PHE A 91 12.44 6.39 -15.99
N ILE A 92 11.38 5.78 -16.52
CA ILE A 92 11.21 4.31 -16.50
C ILE A 92 12.32 3.64 -17.35
N CYS A 93 12.83 4.32 -18.39
CA CYS A 93 13.92 3.85 -19.25
C CYS A 93 15.32 4.02 -18.61
N LYS A 94 15.49 4.88 -17.58
CA LYS A 94 16.65 4.85 -16.67
C LYS A 94 16.26 4.21 -15.33
N SER A 95 15.71 2.99 -15.41
CA SER A 95 15.46 2.07 -14.30
C SER A 95 16.56 2.03 -13.22
N ARG A 96 17.81 2.32 -13.57
CA ARG A 96 18.95 2.33 -12.65
C ARG A 96 18.87 3.37 -11.53
N LEU A 97 18.38 4.59 -11.79
CA LEU A 97 18.36 5.66 -10.77
C LEU A 97 17.25 5.44 -9.74
N ALA A 98 16.06 5.02 -10.19
CA ALA A 98 14.93 4.71 -9.29
C ALA A 98 15.21 3.48 -8.40
N LYS A 99 16.08 2.56 -8.82
CA LYS A 99 16.50 1.39 -8.04
C LYS A 99 17.64 1.68 -7.07
N GLN A 100 18.28 2.86 -7.13
CA GLN A 100 19.42 3.19 -6.29
C GLN A 100 18.97 3.94 -5.03
N HIS A 101 19.45 3.48 -3.87
CA HIS A 101 19.41 4.26 -2.64
C HIS A 101 20.35 5.46 -2.77
N PRO A 102 19.98 6.66 -2.28
CA PRO A 102 18.78 6.98 -1.50
C PRO A 102 17.57 7.45 -2.33
N TYR A 103 17.71 7.63 -3.65
CA TYR A 103 16.72 8.28 -4.51
C TYR A 103 15.34 7.62 -4.48
N ASN A 104 15.28 6.29 -4.33
CA ASN A 104 14.01 5.58 -4.24
C ASN A 104 13.12 6.08 -3.08
N TYR A 105 13.71 6.31 -1.91
CA TYR A 105 12.96 6.79 -0.74
C TYR A 105 12.47 8.23 -0.93
N ILE A 106 13.27 9.09 -1.57
CA ILE A 106 12.86 10.46 -1.88
C ILE A 106 11.66 10.46 -2.81
N CYS A 107 11.69 9.64 -3.87
CA CYS A 107 10.57 9.49 -4.80
C CYS A 107 9.31 9.01 -4.08
N TYR A 108 9.43 7.99 -3.22
CA TYR A 108 8.30 7.51 -2.42
C TYR A 108 7.74 8.57 -1.47
N SER A 109 8.59 9.34 -0.79
CA SER A 109 8.17 10.42 0.10
C SER A 109 7.46 11.55 -0.66
N CYS A 110 8.00 11.99 -1.80
CA CYS A 110 7.37 13.00 -2.65
C CYS A 110 6.00 12.52 -3.15
N PHE A 111 5.90 11.25 -3.56
CA PHE A 111 4.63 10.64 -3.95
C PHE A 111 3.63 10.63 -2.80
N THR A 112 4.04 10.18 -1.60
CA THR A 112 3.17 10.15 -0.42
C THR A 112 2.68 11.53 -0.02
N LEU A 113 3.55 12.55 -0.03
CA LEU A 113 3.16 13.93 0.26
C LEU A 113 2.14 14.45 -0.77
N SER A 114 2.37 14.16 -2.05
CA SER A 114 1.47 14.59 -3.13
C SER A 114 0.09 13.94 -3.00
N ILE A 115 0.04 12.63 -2.75
CA ILE A 115 -1.21 11.90 -2.54
C ILE A 115 -1.91 12.39 -1.25
N SER A 116 -1.17 12.57 -0.16
CA SER A 116 -1.72 13.10 1.10
C SER A 116 -2.35 14.47 0.90
N TYR A 117 -1.69 15.34 0.14
CA TYR A 117 -2.23 16.65 -0.20
C TYR A 117 -3.53 16.55 -1.00
N ILE A 118 -3.63 15.66 -1.99
CA ILE A 118 -4.87 15.43 -2.75
C ILE A 118 -6.01 14.99 -1.81
N PHE A 119 -5.74 14.10 -0.85
CA PHE A 119 -6.73 13.66 0.13
C PHE A 119 -7.15 14.78 1.09
N ILE A 120 -6.20 15.57 1.57
CA ILE A 120 -6.48 16.77 2.38
C ILE A 120 -7.38 17.74 1.61
N TYR A 121 -7.01 18.04 0.37
CA TYR A 121 -7.74 18.97 -0.49
C TYR A 121 -9.17 18.49 -0.76
N THR A 122 -9.32 17.23 -1.16
CA THR A 122 -10.65 16.65 -1.45
C THR A 122 -11.52 16.62 -0.19
N THR A 123 -10.95 16.32 0.97
CA THR A 123 -11.66 16.33 2.26
C THR A 123 -12.17 17.72 2.62
N HIS A 124 -11.40 18.77 2.34
CA HIS A 124 -11.80 20.16 2.58
C HIS A 124 -12.80 20.70 1.56
N HIS A 125 -12.56 20.44 0.28
CA HIS A 125 -13.39 21.00 -0.79
C HIS A 125 -14.76 20.31 -0.87
N TYR A 126 -14.83 19.06 -0.44
CA TYR A 126 -16.03 18.24 -0.48
C TYR A 126 -16.39 17.75 0.94
N PRO A 127 -16.79 18.66 1.87
CA PRO A 127 -17.03 18.31 3.26
C PRO A 127 -18.17 17.28 3.42
N THR A 128 -19.16 17.29 2.54
CA THR A 128 -20.24 16.28 2.48
C THR A 128 -19.71 14.86 2.26
N TYR A 129 -18.58 14.72 1.57
CA TYR A 129 -17.95 13.43 1.26
C TYR A 129 -16.75 13.10 2.15
N SER A 130 -16.39 13.98 3.09
CA SER A 130 -15.25 13.81 4.00
C SER A 130 -15.30 12.48 4.80
N ASN A 131 -16.48 12.09 5.30
CA ASN A 131 -16.69 10.80 5.95
C ASN A 131 -16.41 9.60 5.03
N HIS A 132 -16.75 9.73 3.74
CA HIS A 132 -16.54 8.68 2.74
C HIS A 132 -15.05 8.50 2.46
N ILE A 133 -14.31 9.62 2.36
CA ILE A 133 -12.86 9.64 2.17
C ILE A 133 -12.16 9.00 3.36
N LEU A 134 -12.51 9.41 4.59
CA LEU A 134 -11.90 8.85 5.80
C LEU A 134 -12.17 7.34 5.93
N SER A 135 -13.37 6.90 5.57
CA SER A 135 -13.75 5.48 5.57
C SER A 135 -12.95 4.65 4.55
N LEU A 136 -12.71 5.20 3.36
CA LEU A 136 -11.86 4.57 2.33
C LEU A 136 -10.43 4.36 2.84
N ILE A 137 -9.81 5.41 3.39
CA ILE A 137 -8.43 5.32 3.89
C ILE A 137 -8.36 4.35 5.09
N THR A 138 -9.38 4.35 5.95
CA THR A 138 -9.47 3.41 7.08
C THR A 138 -9.50 1.96 6.63
N LEU A 139 -10.29 1.63 5.59
CA LEU A 139 -10.30 0.28 5.03
C LEU A 139 -8.96 -0.11 4.42
N GLN A 140 -8.31 0.81 3.71
CA GLN A 140 -6.98 0.58 3.15
C GLN A 140 -5.97 0.24 4.24
N ILE A 141 -5.91 1.02 5.33
CA ILE A 141 -5.03 0.70 6.47
C ILE A 141 -5.33 -0.69 7.02
N GLY A 142 -6.61 -0.99 7.24
CA GLY A 142 -7.03 -2.26 7.82
C GLY A 142 -6.61 -3.47 6.96
N ILE A 143 -6.76 -3.40 5.64
CA ILE A 143 -6.28 -4.44 4.73
C ILE A 143 -4.76 -4.58 4.81
N ILE A 144 -4.02 -3.47 4.83
CA ILE A 144 -2.55 -3.54 4.87
C ILE A 144 -2.06 -4.13 6.18
N ILE A 145 -2.65 -3.75 7.32
CA ILE A 145 -2.34 -4.37 8.62
C ILE A 145 -2.67 -5.86 8.57
N SER A 146 -3.79 -6.24 7.97
CA SER A 146 -4.18 -7.65 7.79
C SER A 146 -3.15 -8.43 7.00
N LEU A 147 -2.70 -7.88 5.87
CA LEU A 147 -1.72 -8.52 4.98
C LEU A 147 -0.32 -8.59 5.62
N ILE A 148 0.07 -7.53 6.35
CA ILE A 148 1.29 -7.53 7.16
C ILE A 148 1.24 -8.65 8.18
N THR A 149 0.16 -8.71 8.97
CA THR A 149 -0.04 -9.74 9.98
C THR A 149 0.04 -11.13 9.36
N TYR A 150 -0.66 -11.33 8.24
CA TYR A 150 -0.59 -12.57 7.45
C TYR A 150 0.84 -12.92 7.00
N SER A 151 1.63 -11.94 6.54
CA SER A 151 3.03 -12.14 6.12
C SER A 151 4.01 -12.44 7.27
N TYR A 152 3.66 -12.04 8.50
CA TYR A 152 4.45 -12.37 9.70
C TYR A 152 4.16 -13.78 10.19
N PHE A 153 2.89 -14.22 10.14
CA PHE A 153 2.47 -15.55 10.59
C PHE A 153 2.68 -16.67 9.55
N THR A 154 2.83 -16.33 8.28
CA THR A 154 3.12 -17.32 7.24
C THR A 154 4.60 -17.68 7.25
N THR A 155 4.89 -18.96 7.52
CA THR A 155 6.26 -19.50 7.61
C THR A 155 6.72 -20.24 6.36
N SER A 156 5.79 -20.72 5.50
CA SER A 156 6.10 -21.67 4.43
C SER A 156 5.28 -21.39 3.16
N GLU A 157 5.58 -20.31 2.45
CA GLU A 157 4.90 -19.86 1.21
C GLU A 157 3.63 -19.02 1.41
N ILE A 158 3.60 -17.88 0.71
CA ILE A 158 2.43 -17.02 0.60
C ILE A 158 1.41 -17.73 -0.28
N ASN A 159 0.25 -18.06 0.29
CA ASN A 159 -0.82 -18.76 -0.41
C ASN A 159 -1.96 -17.77 -0.68
N LEU A 160 -2.33 -17.63 -1.96
CA LEU A 160 -3.40 -16.74 -2.41
C LEU A 160 -4.71 -16.98 -1.66
N ASN A 161 -5.08 -18.25 -1.43
CA ASN A 161 -6.35 -18.59 -0.77
C ASN A 161 -6.38 -18.14 0.69
N LYS A 162 -5.26 -18.33 1.42
CA LYS A 162 -5.16 -17.92 2.82
C LYS A 162 -5.17 -16.39 2.95
N GLY A 163 -4.44 -15.70 2.06
CA GLY A 163 -4.45 -14.24 2.01
C GLY A 163 -5.82 -13.66 1.67
N LEU A 164 -6.53 -14.26 0.70
CA LEU A 164 -7.89 -13.84 0.32
C LEU A 164 -8.90 -14.01 1.45
N ILE A 165 -8.85 -15.14 2.17
CA ILE A 165 -9.68 -15.34 3.37
C ILE A 165 -9.40 -14.24 4.41
N CYS A 166 -8.13 -13.90 4.63
CA CYS A 166 -7.72 -12.85 5.55
C CYS A 166 -8.29 -11.47 5.15
N ILE A 167 -8.23 -11.12 3.85
CA ILE A 167 -8.83 -9.88 3.31
C ILE A 167 -10.35 -9.86 3.50
N VAL A 168 -11.03 -10.97 3.19
CA VAL A 168 -12.51 -11.02 3.29
C VAL A 168 -12.96 -10.87 4.74
N ILE A 169 -12.30 -11.56 5.68
CA ILE A 169 -12.61 -11.46 7.12
C ILE A 169 -12.40 -10.01 7.59
N THR A 170 -11.25 -9.41 7.30
CA THR A 170 -10.97 -8.04 7.75
C THR A 170 -11.86 -7.00 7.09
N THR A 171 -12.16 -7.15 5.80
CA THR A 171 -13.12 -6.29 5.10
C THR A 171 -14.51 -6.40 5.72
N THR A 172 -14.94 -7.60 6.10
CA THR A 172 -16.25 -7.82 6.75
C THR A 172 -16.31 -7.16 8.13
N LEU A 173 -15.26 -7.31 8.94
CA LEU A 173 -15.16 -6.67 10.26
C LEU A 173 -15.18 -5.13 10.14
N LEU A 174 -14.42 -4.58 9.20
CA LEU A 174 -14.37 -3.15 8.96
C LEU A 174 -15.66 -2.62 8.34
N PHE A 175 -16.34 -3.39 7.49
CA PHE A 175 -17.66 -3.05 6.97
C PHE A 175 -18.67 -2.86 8.11
N ILE A 176 -18.72 -3.82 9.05
CA ILE A 176 -19.61 -3.73 10.23
C ILE A 176 -19.25 -2.51 11.07
N PHE A 177 -17.96 -2.30 11.33
CA PHE A 177 -17.49 -1.13 12.07
C PHE A 177 -17.90 0.19 11.39
N LEU A 178 -17.63 0.35 10.10
CA LEU A 178 -17.96 1.57 9.36
C LEU A 178 -19.47 1.81 9.24
N PHE A 179 -20.25 0.74 9.07
CA PHE A 179 -21.71 0.83 9.06
C PHE A 179 -22.26 1.38 10.38
N LEU A 180 -21.75 0.89 11.52
CA LEU A 180 -22.21 1.33 12.85
C LEU A 180 -21.76 2.75 13.20
N TYR A 181 -20.53 3.13 12.85
CA TYR A 181 -19.93 4.40 13.30
C TYR A 181 -20.15 5.57 12.34
N PHE A 182 -20.06 5.36 11.02
CA PHE A 182 -20.10 6.44 10.03
C PHE A 182 -21.47 6.65 9.39
N LYS A 183 -22.47 5.81 9.72
CA LYS A 183 -23.85 5.87 9.17
C LYS A 183 -23.88 5.98 7.64
N LEU A 184 -22.94 5.32 6.97
CA LEU A 184 -22.82 5.34 5.52
C LEU A 184 -23.98 4.57 4.87
N SER A 185 -24.33 4.96 3.64
CA SER A 185 -25.28 4.20 2.83
C SER A 185 -24.75 2.78 2.58
N LEU A 186 -25.62 1.78 2.72
CA LEU A 186 -25.29 0.38 2.46
C LEU A 186 -24.73 0.18 1.04
N ILE A 187 -25.32 0.85 0.04
CA ILE A 187 -24.87 0.76 -1.36
C ILE A 187 -23.41 1.22 -1.47
N PHE A 188 -23.08 2.33 -0.82
CA PHE A 188 -21.72 2.86 -0.83
C PHE A 188 -20.74 1.90 -0.15
N LEU A 189 -21.10 1.35 1.01
CA LEU A 189 -20.26 0.39 1.72
C LEU A 189 -20.03 -0.88 0.90
N PHE A 190 -21.03 -1.38 0.18
CA PHE A 190 -20.87 -2.54 -0.71
C PHE A 190 -19.87 -2.25 -1.83
N ILE A 191 -19.99 -1.10 -2.50
CA ILE A 191 -19.06 -0.68 -3.56
C ILE A 191 -17.65 -0.55 -2.98
N LEU A 192 -17.52 0.09 -1.82
CA LEU A 192 -16.25 0.32 -1.16
C LEU A 192 -15.58 -1.01 -0.76
N SER A 193 -16.33 -1.93 -0.17
CA SER A 193 -15.85 -3.26 0.19
C SER A 193 -15.48 -4.11 -1.03
N PHE A 194 -16.19 -3.98 -2.14
CA PHE A 194 -15.82 -4.67 -3.38
C PHE A 194 -14.48 -4.14 -3.93
N LEU A 195 -14.33 -2.81 -4.02
CA LEU A 195 -13.09 -2.19 -4.48
C LEU A 195 -11.89 -2.52 -3.59
N ILE A 196 -12.09 -2.58 -2.27
CA ILE A 196 -11.02 -2.83 -1.32
C ILE A 196 -10.58 -4.30 -1.34
N ILE A 197 -11.50 -5.23 -1.59
CA ILE A 197 -11.16 -6.65 -1.85
C ILE A 197 -10.34 -6.77 -3.13
N LEU A 198 -10.75 -6.11 -4.23
CA LEU A 198 -9.98 -6.10 -5.48
C LEU A 198 -8.57 -5.52 -5.26
N TYR A 199 -8.46 -4.41 -4.54
CA TYR A 199 -7.16 -3.81 -4.18
C TYR A 199 -6.30 -4.78 -3.35
N GLY A 200 -6.87 -5.44 -2.34
CA GLY A 200 -6.16 -6.44 -1.55
C GLY A 200 -5.70 -7.63 -2.40
N MET A 201 -6.52 -8.11 -3.34
CA MET A 201 -6.14 -9.16 -4.29
C MET A 201 -4.96 -8.74 -5.16
N HIS A 202 -4.97 -7.51 -5.68
CA HIS A 202 -3.84 -6.98 -6.45
C HIS A 202 -2.55 -6.97 -5.63
N ILE A 203 -2.60 -6.57 -4.36
CA ILE A 203 -1.42 -6.61 -3.48
C ILE A 203 -0.90 -8.03 -3.28
N ILE A 204 -1.79 -9.01 -3.07
CA ILE A 204 -1.37 -10.42 -2.95
C ILE A 204 -0.72 -10.88 -4.24
N ILE A 205 -1.30 -10.59 -5.41
CA ILE A 205 -0.76 -10.97 -6.71
C ILE A 205 0.62 -10.34 -6.92
N ASP A 206 0.78 -9.05 -6.65
CA ASP A 206 2.09 -8.37 -6.75
C ASP A 206 3.11 -8.99 -5.80
N THR A 207 2.68 -9.37 -4.60
CA THR A 207 3.53 -10.06 -3.63
C THR A 207 3.93 -11.45 -4.12
N LEU A 208 3.01 -12.19 -4.74
CA LEU A 208 3.29 -13.50 -5.34
C LEU A 208 4.27 -13.40 -6.51
N LEU A 209 4.14 -12.37 -7.36
CA LEU A 209 5.09 -12.12 -8.44
C LEU A 209 6.50 -11.82 -7.90
N ILE A 210 6.60 -11.08 -6.79
CA ILE A 210 7.86 -10.81 -6.10
C ILE A 210 8.44 -12.11 -5.50
N VAL A 211 7.62 -12.96 -4.88
CA VAL A 211 8.05 -14.25 -4.29
C VAL A 211 8.51 -15.22 -5.38
N ASN A 212 7.72 -15.37 -6.43
CA ASN A 212 7.99 -16.32 -7.51
C ASN A 212 9.13 -15.84 -8.41
N GLY A 213 9.53 -14.57 -8.26
CA GLY A 213 10.71 -14.02 -8.88
C GLY A 213 10.66 -14.16 -10.39
N GLU A 214 9.55 -13.72 -11.03
CA GLU A 214 9.50 -13.62 -12.49
C GLU A 214 10.65 -12.71 -12.95
N VAL A 215 11.77 -13.36 -13.27
CA VAL A 215 12.83 -12.87 -14.12
C VAL A 215 12.15 -12.72 -15.48
N ARG A 216 11.52 -11.57 -15.70
CA ARG A 216 11.32 -11.08 -17.06
C ARG A 216 12.72 -10.87 -17.64
N SER A 217 13.16 -11.90 -18.36
CA SER A 217 14.22 -11.87 -19.35
C SER A 217 14.06 -10.66 -20.26
#